data_AF-A0AAJ0RPK9-F1
#
_entry.id   AF-A0AAJ0RPK9-F1
#
_cell.length_a   1.000
_cell.length_b   1.000
_cell.length_c   1.000
_cell.angle_alpha   90.00
_cell.angle_beta   90.00
_cell.angle_gamma   90.00
#
_symmetry.space_group_name_H-M   'P 1'
#
loop_
_entity.id
_entity.type
_entity.pdbx_description
1 polymer ?
#
loop_
_entity_poly.entity_id
_entity_poly.type
_entity_poly.pdbx_seq_one_letter_code
_entity_poly.pdbx_strand_id
1 'polypeptide(L)'
;MTDGWLGFFGGLLAALVGGLIASLLQRAHEHRKERSAAMLATYLMLLELNQLYFWVASSEINHKDPPEEILKMCRETSWRIADKLRSFDNVEHLDEILIILFSSSIQTANERARRLEKLLDTYGKLVNPMFSDAMSRISKDNLIGQMQRGSLKTNAPGAWRYER
;
A
#
# COMPACT_ATOMS: atom_id res chain seq x y z
N MET A 1 -15.27 -27.69 55.90
CA MET A 1 -14.30 -26.59 55.66
C MET A 1 -13.63 -26.68 54.27
N THR A 2 -14.11 -27.52 53.36
CA THR A 2 -13.48 -27.82 52.06
C THR A 2 -14.00 -26.98 50.90
N ASP A 3 -15.26 -26.54 50.96
CA ASP A 3 -15.95 -25.98 49.78
C ASP A 3 -15.54 -24.54 49.45
N GLY A 4 -15.20 -23.74 50.47
CA GLY A 4 -14.73 -22.36 50.27
C GLY A 4 -13.33 -22.27 49.66
N TRP A 5 -12.43 -23.21 50.00
CA TRP A 5 -11.08 -23.26 49.44
C TRP A 5 -11.08 -23.72 47.98
N LEU A 6 -11.95 -24.67 47.62
CA LEU A 6 -12.14 -25.09 46.24
C LEU A 6 -12.64 -23.94 45.36
N GLY A 7 -13.60 -23.16 45.83
CA GLY A 7 -14.08 -21.96 45.13
C GLY A 7 -13.00 -20.89 44.97
N PHE A 8 -12.21 -20.64 46.03
CA PHE A 8 -11.11 -19.66 46.00
C PHE A 8 -10.00 -20.06 45.02
N PHE A 9 -9.49 -21.29 45.10
CA PHE A 9 -8.43 -21.76 44.20
C PHE A 9 -8.94 -21.93 42.76
N GLY A 10 -10.19 -22.37 42.57
CA GLY A 10 -10.82 -22.40 41.26
C GLY A 10 -10.95 -21.02 40.62
N GLY A 11 -11.38 -20.02 41.41
CA GLY A 11 -11.44 -18.62 40.97
C GLY A 11 -10.06 -18.03 40.65
N LEU A 12 -9.06 -18.29 41.50
CA LEU A 12 -7.68 -17.82 41.30
C LEU A 12 -7.05 -18.42 40.03
N LEU A 13 -7.24 -19.72 39.81
CA LEU A 13 -6.71 -20.42 38.65
C LEU A 13 -7.43 -19.98 37.37
N ALA A 14 -8.76 -19.81 37.42
CA ALA A 14 -9.54 -19.25 36.32
C ALA A 14 -9.10 -17.82 35.96
N ALA A 15 -8.83 -16.96 36.96
CA ALA A 15 -8.36 -15.60 36.74
C ALA A 15 -6.95 -15.58 36.10
N LEU A 16 -6.04 -16.45 36.54
CA LEU A 16 -4.70 -16.59 35.96
C LEU A 16 -4.75 -17.06 34.50
N VAL A 17 -5.55 -18.09 34.21
CA VAL A 17 -5.73 -18.61 32.85
C VAL A 17 -6.38 -17.56 31.95
N GLY A 18 -7.42 -16.87 32.46
CA GLY A 18 -8.09 -15.79 31.74
C GLY A 18 -7.14 -14.63 31.40
N GLY A 19 -6.34 -14.19 32.36
CA GLY A 19 -5.34 -13.14 32.14
C GLY A 19 -4.26 -13.54 31.13
N LEU A 20 -3.80 -14.80 31.16
CA LEU A 20 -2.81 -15.30 30.22
C LEU A 20 -3.36 -15.38 28.79
N ILE A 21 -4.57 -15.90 28.61
CA ILE A 21 -5.25 -15.93 27.30
C ILE A 21 -5.47 -14.51 26.78
N ALA A 22 -5.96 -13.60 27.61
CA ALA A 22 -6.19 -12.20 27.23
C ALA A 22 -4.87 -11.53 26.79
N SER A 23 -3.78 -11.74 27.54
CA SER A 23 -2.47 -11.19 27.18
C SER A 23 -1.94 -11.72 25.85
N LEU A 24 -2.09 -13.01 25.58
CA LEU A 24 -1.67 -13.61 24.31
C LEU A 24 -2.49 -13.06 23.13
N LEU A 25 -3.81 -12.96 23.29
CA LEU A 25 -4.70 -12.38 22.28
C LEU A 25 -4.39 -10.91 22.03
N GLN A 26 -4.12 -10.15 23.09
CA GLN A 26 -3.75 -8.74 22.98
C GLN A 26 -2.44 -8.56 22.20
N ARG A 27 -1.39 -9.32 22.53
CA ARG A 27 -0.11 -9.29 21.79
C ARG A 27 -0.29 -9.66 20.32
N ALA A 28 -1.09 -10.71 20.04
CA ALA A 28 -1.38 -11.10 18.67
C ALA A 28 -2.13 -10.00 17.90
N HIS A 29 -3.05 -9.30 18.56
CA HIS A 29 -3.77 -8.19 17.96
C HIS A 29 -2.88 -6.97 17.71
N GLU A 30 -2.02 -6.62 18.66
CA GLU A 30 -1.03 -5.55 18.55
C GLU A 30 -0.07 -5.81 17.38
N HIS A 31 0.50 -7.01 17.28
CA HIS A 31 1.36 -7.39 16.16
C HIS A 31 0.65 -7.31 14.80
N ARG A 32 -0.63 -7.73 14.73
CA ARG A 32 -1.42 -7.59 13.50
C ARG A 32 -1.64 -6.13 13.14
N LYS A 33 -1.95 -5.29 14.12
CA LYS A 33 -2.16 -3.85 13.92
C LYS A 33 -0.89 -3.15 13.45
N GLU A 34 0.25 -3.46 14.06
CA GLU A 34 1.56 -2.95 13.65
C GLU A 34 1.88 -3.36 12.20
N ARG A 35 1.67 -4.64 11.85
CA ARG A 35 1.84 -5.13 10.48
C ARG A 35 0.92 -4.40 9.50
N SER A 36 -0.36 -4.22 9.82
CA SER A 36 -1.29 -3.49 8.95
C SER A 36 -0.89 -2.02 8.76
N ALA A 37 -0.47 -1.34 9.83
CA ALA A 37 0.01 0.04 9.75
C ALA A 37 1.28 0.16 8.89
N ALA A 38 2.20 -0.78 9.04
CA ALA A 38 3.41 -0.91 8.24
C ALA A 38 3.12 -1.11 6.73
N MET A 39 2.22 -2.03 6.41
CA MET A 39 1.83 -2.29 5.02
C MET A 39 1.14 -1.06 4.42
N LEU A 40 0.25 -0.40 5.17
CA LEU A 40 -0.39 0.83 4.74
C LEU A 40 0.62 1.95 4.48
N ALA A 41 1.56 2.16 5.41
CA ALA A 41 2.60 3.17 5.24
C ALA A 41 3.45 2.91 3.98
N THR A 42 3.83 1.66 3.75
CA THR A 42 4.58 1.25 2.55
C THR A 42 3.75 1.50 1.28
N TYR A 43 2.47 1.15 1.29
CA TYR A 43 1.56 1.39 0.17
C TYR A 43 1.45 2.87 -0.18
N LEU A 44 1.32 3.75 0.83
CA LEU A 44 1.28 5.19 0.62
C LEU A 44 2.60 5.73 0.03
N MET A 45 3.76 5.23 0.47
CA MET A 45 5.04 5.61 -0.12
C MET A 45 5.19 5.10 -1.57
N LEU A 46 4.69 3.91 -1.89
CA LEU A 46 4.67 3.39 -3.25
C LEU A 46 3.74 4.22 -4.16
N LEU A 47 2.61 4.71 -3.65
CA LEU A 47 1.73 5.64 -4.36
C LEU A 47 2.43 6.97 -4.65
N GLU A 48 3.14 7.52 -3.67
CA GLU A 48 3.95 8.73 -3.84
C GLU A 48 5.02 8.53 -4.92
N LEU A 49 5.73 7.41 -4.90
CA LEU A 49 6.72 7.07 -5.93
C LEU A 49 6.08 6.94 -7.32
N ASN A 50 4.89 6.34 -7.40
CA ASN A 50 4.18 6.20 -8.67
C ASN A 50 3.81 7.55 -9.28
N GLN A 51 3.40 8.52 -8.45
CA GLN A 51 3.16 9.89 -8.89
C GLN A 51 4.44 10.56 -9.41
N LEU A 52 5.59 10.31 -8.78
CA LEU A 52 6.86 10.84 -9.27
C LEU A 52 7.28 10.20 -10.60
N TYR A 53 7.12 8.87 -10.74
CA TYR A 53 7.37 8.18 -12.01
C TYR A 53 6.46 8.63 -13.14
N PHE A 54 5.23 9.06 -12.86
CA PHE A 54 4.38 9.67 -13.89
C PHE A 54 5.05 10.90 -14.52
N TRP A 55 5.68 11.77 -13.74
CA TRP A 55 6.40 12.93 -14.27
C TRP A 55 7.61 12.54 -15.09
N VAL A 56 8.40 11.56 -14.61
CA VAL A 56 9.57 11.03 -15.34
C VAL A 56 9.15 10.41 -16.67
N ALA A 57 8.14 9.54 -16.66
CA ALA A 57 7.60 8.89 -17.85
C ALA A 57 6.99 9.92 -18.83
N SER A 58 6.31 10.95 -18.32
CA SER A 58 5.78 12.04 -19.14
C SER A 58 6.90 12.83 -19.83
N SER A 59 8.00 13.12 -19.14
CA SER A 59 9.17 13.77 -19.76
C SER A 59 9.81 12.89 -20.83
N GLU A 60 10.00 11.60 -20.55
CA GLU A 60 10.54 10.60 -21.48
C GLU A 60 9.72 10.53 -22.79
N ILE A 61 8.37 10.49 -22.68
CA ILE A 61 7.45 10.48 -23.82
C ILE A 61 7.58 11.75 -24.68
N ASN A 62 7.85 12.90 -24.04
CA ASN A 62 8.01 14.17 -24.73
C ASN A 62 9.45 14.43 -25.22
N HIS A 63 10.35 13.45 -25.11
CA HIS A 63 11.78 13.58 -25.41
C HIS A 63 12.45 14.74 -24.68
N LYS A 64 12.03 14.99 -23.43
CA LYS A 64 12.61 15.99 -22.53
C LYS A 64 13.28 15.30 -21.36
N ASP A 65 14.30 15.94 -20.82
CA ASP A 65 14.89 15.49 -19.57
C ASP A 65 13.89 15.72 -18.41
N PRO A 66 13.70 14.73 -17.51
CA PRO A 66 12.96 14.93 -16.28
C PRO A 66 13.62 16.02 -15.41
N PRO A 67 12.85 16.85 -14.70
CA PRO A 67 13.43 17.81 -13.76
C PRO A 67 14.31 17.11 -12.72
N GLU A 68 15.50 17.65 -12.46
CA GLU A 68 16.47 17.04 -11.53
C GLU A 68 15.90 16.85 -10.12
N GLU A 69 15.07 17.79 -9.67
CA GLU A 69 14.35 17.69 -8.39
C GLU A 69 13.47 16.45 -8.32
N ILE A 70 12.74 16.12 -9.39
CA ILE A 70 11.89 14.92 -9.45
C ILE A 70 12.75 13.66 -9.41
N LEU A 71 13.88 13.63 -10.12
CA LEU A 71 14.80 12.49 -10.08
C LEU A 71 15.39 12.28 -8.68
N LYS A 72 15.75 13.38 -7.99
CA LYS A 72 16.21 13.35 -6.61
C LYS A 72 15.12 12.81 -5.68
N MET A 73 13.89 13.31 -5.79
CA MET A 73 12.75 12.82 -5.01
C MET A 73 12.47 11.33 -5.27
N CYS A 74 12.50 10.88 -6.53
CA CYS A 74 12.36 9.45 -6.88
C CYS A 74 13.39 8.60 -6.13
N ARG A 75 14.66 9.02 -6.14
CA ARG A 75 15.75 8.31 -5.47
C ARG A 75 15.58 8.30 -3.95
N GLU A 76 15.28 9.45 -3.36
CA GLU A 76 15.07 9.58 -1.92
C GLU A 76 13.88 8.75 -1.44
N THR A 77 12.74 8.81 -2.14
CA THR A 77 11.56 8.01 -1.83
C THR A 77 11.84 6.52 -1.99
N SER A 78 12.58 6.11 -3.03
CA SER A 78 12.97 4.70 -3.21
C SER A 78 13.82 4.18 -2.05
N TRP A 79 14.79 4.95 -1.57
CA TRP A 79 15.58 4.58 -0.41
C TRP A 79 14.77 4.58 0.88
N ARG A 80 13.89 5.56 1.09
CA ARG A 80 12.97 5.58 2.25
C ARG A 80 12.05 4.35 2.27
N ILE A 81 11.55 3.92 1.13
CA ILE A 81 10.77 2.68 1.02
C ILE A 81 11.65 1.50 1.41
N ALA A 82 12.85 1.37 0.83
CA ALA A 82 13.75 0.26 1.16
C ALA A 82 14.10 0.21 2.65
N ASP A 83 14.40 1.34 3.27
CA ASP A 83 14.67 1.46 4.70
C ASP A 83 13.46 1.04 5.53
N LYS A 84 12.26 1.45 5.12
CA LYS A 84 11.01 1.04 5.76
C LYS A 84 10.80 -0.46 5.65
N LEU A 85 11.04 -1.05 4.49
CA LEU A 85 10.90 -2.49 4.27
C LEU A 85 11.85 -3.32 5.13
N ARG A 86 13.07 -2.83 5.42
CA ARG A 86 14.00 -3.51 6.34
C ARG A 86 13.48 -3.62 7.77
N SER A 87 12.52 -2.80 8.17
CA SER A 87 11.96 -2.86 9.53
C SER A 87 10.93 -3.99 9.74
N PHE A 88 10.70 -4.84 8.72
CA PHE A 88 9.72 -5.91 8.76
C PHE A 88 10.33 -7.26 8.39
N ASP A 89 9.95 -8.31 9.12
CA ASP A 89 10.43 -9.68 8.84
C ASP A 89 9.76 -10.29 7.60
N ASN A 90 8.50 -9.97 7.34
CA ASN A 90 7.70 -10.54 6.24
C ASN A 90 7.03 -9.43 5.43
N VAL A 91 7.64 -9.07 4.31
CA VAL A 91 7.12 -8.09 3.35
C VAL A 91 6.54 -8.82 2.15
N GLU A 92 5.23 -8.65 1.93
CA GLU A 92 4.57 -9.16 0.72
C GLU A 92 5.16 -8.48 -0.52
N HIS A 93 5.45 -9.25 -1.56
CA HIS A 93 6.02 -8.75 -2.83
C HIS A 93 7.37 -8.02 -2.71
N LEU A 94 8.18 -8.30 -1.68
CA LEU A 94 9.48 -7.67 -1.46
C LEU A 94 10.37 -7.62 -2.71
N ASP A 95 10.53 -8.77 -3.37
CA ASP A 95 11.42 -8.90 -4.54
C ASP A 95 10.97 -7.98 -5.68
N GLU A 96 9.67 -7.98 -6.01
CA GLU A 96 9.12 -7.13 -7.07
C GLU A 96 9.25 -5.64 -6.71
N ILE A 97 9.01 -5.28 -5.44
CA ILE A 97 9.25 -3.91 -4.97
C ILE A 97 10.71 -3.52 -5.22
N LEU A 98 11.67 -4.31 -4.73
CA LEU A 98 13.09 -3.99 -4.87
C LEU A 98 13.55 -3.95 -6.34
N ILE A 99 13.01 -4.82 -7.20
CA ILE A 99 13.25 -4.78 -8.65
C ILE A 99 12.79 -3.44 -9.22
N ILE A 100 11.57 -3.00 -8.90
CA ILE A 100 11.01 -1.73 -9.38
C ILE A 100 11.80 -0.53 -8.84
N LEU A 101 12.32 -0.60 -7.62
CA LEU A 101 13.08 0.50 -7.01
C LEU A 101 14.50 0.62 -7.58
N PHE A 102 15.20 -0.50 -7.75
CA PHE A 102 16.67 -0.46 -7.96
C PHE A 102 17.17 -1.22 -9.18
N SER A 103 16.38 -2.11 -9.79
CA SER A 103 16.87 -2.88 -10.92
C SER A 103 17.11 -1.98 -12.13
N SER A 104 18.29 -2.11 -12.73
CA SER A 104 18.65 -1.53 -14.03
C SER A 104 18.07 -2.32 -15.21
N SER A 105 17.41 -3.47 -14.96
CA SER A 105 16.82 -4.31 -16.01
C SER A 105 15.60 -3.68 -16.68
N ILE A 106 14.95 -2.70 -16.02
CA ILE A 106 13.79 -1.99 -16.56
C ILE A 106 14.30 -0.81 -17.39
N GLN A 107 14.04 -0.85 -18.70
CA GLN A 107 14.72 0.01 -19.68
C GLN A 107 14.13 1.42 -19.76
N THR A 108 12.84 1.58 -19.44
CA THR A 108 12.13 2.86 -19.59
C THR A 108 11.42 3.26 -18.31
N ALA A 109 11.27 4.57 -18.09
CA ALA A 109 10.52 5.10 -16.96
C ALA A 109 9.04 4.70 -17.05
N ASN A 110 8.48 4.67 -18.26
CA ASN A 110 7.12 4.23 -18.50
C ASN A 110 6.90 2.74 -18.15
N GLU A 111 7.84 1.85 -18.50
CA GLU A 111 7.76 0.44 -18.08
C GLU A 111 7.81 0.33 -16.56
N ARG A 112 8.70 1.07 -15.91
CA ARG A 112 8.83 1.09 -14.44
C ARG A 112 7.54 1.55 -13.77
N ALA A 113 6.93 2.63 -14.26
CA ALA A 113 5.65 3.14 -13.79
C ALA A 113 4.53 2.11 -13.93
N ARG A 114 4.42 1.45 -15.08
CA ARG A 114 3.39 0.41 -15.30
C ARG A 114 3.56 -0.81 -14.39
N ARG A 115 4.79 -1.24 -14.14
CA ARG A 115 5.04 -2.33 -13.19
C ARG A 115 4.66 -1.92 -11.77
N LEU A 116 4.98 -0.69 -11.37
CA LEU A 116 4.58 -0.15 -10.07
C LEU A 116 3.06 -0.02 -9.94
N GLU A 117 2.37 0.43 -10.97
CA GLU A 117 0.90 0.50 -11.00
C GLU A 117 0.26 -0.88 -10.81
N LYS A 118 0.75 -1.91 -11.53
CA LYS A 118 0.27 -3.28 -11.37
C LYS A 118 0.55 -3.85 -9.98
N LEU A 119 1.71 -3.53 -9.42
CA LEU A 119 2.06 -3.89 -8.05
C LEU A 119 1.09 -3.21 -7.07
N LEU A 120 0.82 -1.91 -7.23
CA LEU A 120 -0.10 -1.15 -6.39
C LEU A 120 -1.52 -1.71 -6.42
N ASP A 121 -2.02 -2.14 -7.57
CA ASP A 121 -3.33 -2.80 -7.66
C ASP A 121 -3.41 -4.08 -6.83
N THR A 122 -2.33 -4.87 -6.88
CA THR A 122 -2.26 -6.14 -6.13
C THR A 122 -2.06 -5.89 -4.64
N TYR A 123 -1.17 -4.96 -4.29
CA TYR A 123 -0.85 -4.58 -2.92
C TYR A 123 -2.01 -3.85 -2.24
N GLY A 124 -2.76 -3.03 -2.98
CA GLY A 124 -3.95 -2.32 -2.49
C GLY A 124 -5.05 -3.28 -2.02
N LYS A 125 -5.20 -4.44 -2.68
CA LYS A 125 -6.12 -5.50 -2.25
C LYS A 125 -5.70 -6.16 -0.93
N LEU A 126 -4.40 -6.25 -0.68
CA LEU A 126 -3.86 -6.77 0.58
C LEU A 126 -4.03 -5.78 1.73
N VAL A 127 -3.84 -4.48 1.45
CA VAL A 127 -3.90 -3.42 2.47
C VAL A 127 -5.33 -3.03 2.82
N ASN A 128 -6.18 -2.81 1.81
CA ASN A 128 -7.57 -2.40 2.01
C ASN A 128 -8.46 -2.91 0.87
N PRO A 129 -8.92 -4.18 0.95
CA PRO A 129 -9.72 -4.79 -0.11
C PRO A 129 -11.03 -4.04 -0.36
N MET A 130 -11.72 -3.60 0.69
CA MET A 130 -12.98 -2.87 0.55
C MET A 130 -12.82 -1.56 -0.23
N PHE A 131 -11.75 -0.81 0.07
CA PHE A 131 -11.42 0.41 -0.67
C PHE A 131 -11.03 0.10 -2.12
N SER A 132 -10.17 -0.91 -2.33
CA SER A 132 -9.74 -1.34 -3.67
C SER A 132 -10.94 -1.73 -4.55
N ASP A 133 -11.88 -2.50 -4.00
CA ASP A 133 -13.09 -2.92 -4.71
C ASP A 133 -14.01 -1.73 -5.03
N ALA A 134 -14.16 -0.78 -4.10
CA ALA A 134 -14.92 0.44 -4.34
C ALA A 134 -14.30 1.29 -5.45
N MET A 135 -12.98 1.49 -5.42
CA MET A 135 -12.27 2.29 -6.43
C MET A 135 -12.29 1.62 -7.81
N SER A 136 -12.13 0.29 -7.87
CA SER A 136 -12.24 -0.48 -9.10
C SER A 136 -13.63 -0.34 -9.75
N ARG A 137 -14.69 -0.36 -8.93
CA ARG A 137 -16.06 -0.14 -9.39
C ARG A 137 -16.24 1.27 -9.96
N ILE A 138 -15.81 2.29 -9.23
CA ILE A 138 -15.87 3.69 -9.68
C ILE A 138 -15.13 3.88 -11.01
N SER A 139 -13.94 3.28 -11.15
CA SER A 139 -13.14 3.36 -12.37
C SER A 139 -13.86 2.72 -13.58
N LYS A 140 -14.48 1.53 -13.38
CA LYS A 140 -15.29 0.87 -14.42
C LYS A 140 -16.50 1.71 -14.81
N ASP A 141 -17.22 2.27 -13.83
CA ASP A 141 -18.39 3.11 -14.08
C ASP A 141 -18.00 4.38 -14.85
N ASN A 142 -16.84 4.96 -14.54
CA ASN A 142 -16.29 6.12 -15.26
C ASN A 142 -15.94 5.77 -16.73
N LEU A 143 -15.32 4.62 -16.98
CA LEU A 143 -15.00 4.17 -18.35
C LEU A 143 -16.27 3.94 -19.17
N ILE A 144 -17.27 3.26 -18.59
CA ILE A 144 -18.57 3.02 -19.24
C ILE A 144 -19.27 4.36 -19.50
N GLY A 145 -19.28 5.25 -18.51
CA GLY A 145 -19.86 6.60 -18.64
C GLY A 145 -19.19 7.43 -19.74
N GLN A 146 -17.87 7.36 -19.88
CA GLN A 146 -17.13 8.03 -20.96
C GLN A 146 -17.45 7.44 -22.34
N MET A 147 -17.56 6.12 -22.45
CA MET A 147 -17.92 5.44 -23.70
C MET A 147 -19.36 5.76 -24.15
N GLN A 148 -20.29 5.88 -23.20
CA GLN A 148 -21.71 6.10 -23.50
C GLN A 148 -22.08 7.56 -23.78
N ARG A 149 -21.42 8.52 -23.13
CA ARG A 149 -21.85 9.94 -23.14
C ARG A 149 -21.09 10.82 -24.14
N GLY A 150 -20.06 10.30 -24.80
CA GLY A 150 -19.13 11.12 -25.57
C GLY A 150 -18.36 12.10 -24.65
N SER A 151 -17.28 12.68 -25.16
CA SER A 151 -16.38 13.57 -24.42
C SER A 151 -17.09 14.81 -23.83
N LEU A 152 -17.72 14.66 -22.66
CA LEU A 152 -18.22 15.77 -21.86
C LEU A 152 -17.33 15.97 -20.64
N LYS A 153 -17.00 17.24 -20.39
CA LYS A 153 -16.22 17.74 -19.26
C LYS A 153 -16.71 17.13 -17.96
N THR A 154 -15.98 16.12 -17.51
CA THR A 154 -16.14 15.54 -16.18
C THR A 154 -15.52 16.49 -15.16
N ASN A 155 -16.19 16.68 -14.03
CA ASN A 155 -15.71 17.49 -12.91
C ASN A 155 -15.11 16.63 -11.78
N ALA A 156 -15.06 15.30 -11.94
CA ALA A 156 -14.35 14.45 -11.01
C ALA A 156 -12.83 14.70 -11.16
N PRO A 157 -12.10 15.05 -10.09
CA PRO A 157 -10.66 15.31 -10.17
C PRO A 157 -9.88 14.17 -10.83
N GLY A 158 -10.28 12.91 -10.58
CA GLY A 158 -9.66 11.72 -11.18
C GLY A 158 -10.05 11.42 -12.64
N ALA A 159 -10.96 12.20 -13.23
CA ALA A 159 -11.37 12.05 -14.62
C ALA A 159 -11.13 13.34 -15.44
N TRP A 160 -10.68 14.42 -14.80
CA TRP A 160 -10.31 15.66 -15.49
C TRP A 160 -9.34 15.35 -16.61
N ARG A 161 -9.75 15.67 -17.85
CA ARG A 161 -8.82 15.76 -18.96
C ARG A 161 -7.95 16.99 -18.67
N TYR A 162 -6.69 16.78 -18.34
CA TYR A 162 -5.69 17.80 -18.64
C TYR A 162 -5.64 17.90 -20.16
N GLU A 163 -6.43 18.80 -20.74
CA GLU A 163 -6.27 19.22 -22.12
C GLU A 163 -4.83 19.78 -22.23
N ARG A 164 -3.96 19.03 -22.92
CA ARG A 164 -2.69 19.52 -23.43
C ARG A 164 -2.95 20.32 -24.69
#